data_AF-T0J028-F1
#
_entry.id   AF-T0J028-F1
#
_cell.length_a   1.000
_cell.length_b   1.000
_cell.length_c   1.000
_cell.angle_alpha   90.00
_cell.angle_beta   90.00
_cell.angle_gamma   90.00
#
_symmetry.space_group_name_H-M   'P 1'
#
loop_
_entity.id
_entity.type
_entity.pdbx_description
1 polymer ?
#
loop_
_entity_poly.entity_id
_entity_poly.type
_entity_poly.pdbx_seq_one_letter_code
_entity_poly.pdbx_strand_id
1 'polypeptide(L)'
;MHRPLTVAIAALACAPTAALADTPRELLTAAAFQAPDKARALALVDQALAAADKILATKPSDHEATLQRGVAIGYRAKLTRSRGDARTSLGIFEGLAARNPRDAEAQMVIAGWHLDAIDQLGGFLARTVLGAKTQAGEAALARAVALGGDRAFYPGLAAMMAIRKDHDDVTRARKWAETAAAAPAPTPLDQRMKRAAAAILPPLRANDGKAAATLAKTLLPFGRLRE
;
A
#
# COMPACT_ATOMS: atom_id res chain seq x y z
N MET A 1 20.23 -18.51 -71.16
CA MET A 1 21.21 -17.94 -70.20
C MET A 1 20.47 -17.58 -68.92
N HIS A 2 20.66 -18.36 -67.84
CA HIS A 2 19.95 -18.19 -66.57
C HIS A 2 20.74 -17.28 -65.62
N ARG A 3 20.07 -16.31 -65.00
CA ARG A 3 20.60 -15.49 -63.89
C ARG A 3 20.11 -16.09 -62.57
N PRO A 4 20.98 -16.37 -61.58
CA PRO A 4 20.54 -16.75 -60.25
C PRO A 4 20.22 -15.50 -59.43
N LEU A 5 19.11 -15.57 -58.67
CA LEU A 5 18.64 -14.55 -57.74
C LEU A 5 19.22 -14.86 -56.35
N THR A 6 20.10 -14.01 -55.84
CA THR A 6 20.65 -14.15 -54.48
C THR A 6 19.75 -13.41 -53.50
N VAL A 7 19.07 -14.14 -52.61
CA VAL A 7 18.26 -13.58 -51.52
C VAL A 7 19.18 -13.31 -50.32
N ALA A 8 19.31 -12.04 -49.92
CA ALA A 8 19.99 -11.65 -48.70
C ALA A 8 19.02 -11.75 -47.51
N ILE A 9 19.31 -12.63 -46.56
CA ILE A 9 18.57 -12.74 -45.29
C ILE A 9 19.18 -11.71 -44.32
N ALA A 10 18.43 -10.65 -44.01
CA ALA A 10 18.75 -9.72 -42.95
C ALA A 10 18.34 -10.32 -41.60
N ALA A 11 19.31 -10.64 -40.75
CA ALA A 11 19.07 -11.05 -39.37
C ALA A 11 18.64 -9.82 -38.54
N LEU A 12 17.37 -9.79 -38.09
CA LEU A 12 16.92 -8.85 -37.07
C LEU A 12 17.57 -9.23 -35.73
N ALA A 13 18.48 -8.39 -35.25
CA ALA A 13 18.96 -8.45 -33.88
C ALA A 13 17.83 -8.05 -32.92
N CYS A 14 17.33 -9.00 -32.13
CA CYS A 14 16.49 -8.72 -30.97
C CYS A 14 17.34 -7.94 -29.94
N ALA A 15 17.06 -6.65 -29.76
CA ALA A 15 17.61 -5.91 -28.64
C ALA A 15 17.05 -6.51 -27.32
N PRO A 16 17.87 -6.72 -26.29
CA PRO A 16 17.38 -7.18 -25.00
C PRO A 16 16.45 -6.11 -24.42
N THR A 17 15.24 -6.50 -24.05
CA THR A 17 14.32 -5.67 -23.27
C THR A 17 15.06 -5.19 -22.03
N ALA A 18 15.30 -3.88 -21.92
CA ALA A 18 15.85 -3.31 -20.71
C ALA A 18 14.93 -3.74 -19.56
N ALA A 19 15.46 -4.51 -18.60
CA ALA A 19 14.76 -4.81 -17.38
C ALA A 19 14.35 -3.47 -16.76
N LEU A 20 13.06 -3.15 -16.74
CA LEU A 20 12.54 -2.01 -15.99
C LEU A 20 13.00 -2.25 -14.55
N ALA A 21 13.90 -1.40 -14.06
CA ALA A 21 14.30 -1.47 -12.67
C ALA A 21 13.05 -1.29 -11.82
N ASP A 22 12.77 -2.24 -10.92
CA ASP A 22 11.60 -2.18 -10.04
C ASP A 22 11.54 -0.81 -9.36
N THR A 23 10.42 -0.11 -9.51
CA THR A 23 10.16 1.16 -8.85
C THR A 23 10.10 0.95 -7.32
N PRO A 24 10.37 1.99 -6.51
CA PRO A 24 10.22 1.88 -5.05
C PRO A 24 8.85 1.32 -4.63
N ARG A 25 7.77 1.70 -5.35
CA ARG A 25 6.41 1.22 -5.11
C ARG A 25 6.25 -0.27 -5.39
N GLU A 26 6.85 -0.79 -6.46
CA GLU A 26 6.81 -2.22 -6.80
C GLU A 26 7.53 -3.05 -5.76
N LEU A 27 8.72 -2.61 -5.34
CA LEU A 27 9.48 -3.24 -4.26
C LEU A 27 8.68 -3.27 -2.95
N LEU A 28 8.03 -2.17 -2.57
CA LEU A 28 7.20 -2.11 -1.36
C LEU A 28 5.93 -2.96 -1.47
N THR A 29 5.34 -3.05 -2.67
CA THR A 29 4.20 -3.93 -2.92
C THR A 29 4.59 -5.40 -2.82
N ALA A 30 5.77 -5.77 -3.33
CA ALA A 30 6.33 -7.11 -3.17
C ALA A 30 6.62 -7.41 -1.68
N ALA A 31 7.26 -6.48 -0.98
CA ALA A 31 7.55 -6.61 0.45
C ALA A 31 6.29 -6.86 1.27
N ALA A 32 5.26 -6.03 1.08
CA ALA A 32 4.03 -6.07 1.86
C ALA A 32 3.18 -7.32 1.63
N PHE A 33 3.17 -7.86 0.41
CA PHE A 33 2.14 -8.84 0.04
C PHE A 33 2.66 -10.16 -0.54
N GLN A 34 3.96 -10.25 -0.81
CA GLN A 34 4.56 -11.38 -1.53
C GLN A 34 5.78 -11.95 -0.81
N ALA A 35 6.38 -11.20 0.13
CA ALA A 35 7.51 -11.69 0.90
C ALA A 35 7.12 -12.95 1.71
N PRO A 36 7.92 -14.03 1.62
CA PRO A 36 7.63 -15.29 2.31
C PRO A 36 7.85 -15.22 3.82
N ASP A 37 8.74 -14.31 4.25
CA ASP A 37 9.20 -14.14 5.62
C ASP A 37 9.67 -12.70 5.86
N LYS A 38 9.91 -12.39 7.13
CA LYS A 38 10.34 -11.08 7.61
C LYS A 38 11.68 -10.62 7.04
N ALA A 39 12.65 -11.52 6.88
CA ALA A 39 13.98 -11.17 6.38
C ALA A 39 13.90 -10.70 4.93
N ARG A 40 13.15 -11.42 4.08
CA ARG A 40 12.92 -11.02 2.69
C ARG A 40 12.12 -9.74 2.59
N ALA A 41 11.12 -9.54 3.44
CA ALA A 41 10.36 -8.29 3.51
C ALA A 41 11.27 -7.10 3.82
N LEU A 42 12.14 -7.21 4.84
CA LEU A 42 13.10 -6.17 5.19
C LEU A 42 14.07 -5.86 4.04
N ALA A 43 14.62 -6.88 3.38
CA ALA A 43 15.52 -6.68 2.25
C ALA A 43 14.85 -5.90 1.10
N LEU A 44 13.59 -6.19 0.79
CA LEU A 44 12.83 -5.45 -0.23
C LEU A 44 12.52 -4.01 0.21
N VAL A 45 12.24 -3.79 1.50
CA VAL A 45 12.04 -2.45 2.07
C VAL A 45 13.32 -1.62 1.96
N ASP A 46 14.49 -2.19 2.28
CA ASP A 46 15.77 -1.49 2.18
C ASP A 46 16.14 -1.16 0.73
N GLN A 47 15.84 -2.06 -0.22
CA GLN A 47 15.99 -1.79 -1.65
C GLN A 47 15.09 -0.63 -2.10
N ALA A 48 13.82 -0.61 -1.66
CA ALA A 48 12.90 0.47 -1.98
C ALA A 48 13.37 1.81 -1.40
N LEU A 49 13.91 1.82 -0.18
CA LEU A 49 14.46 3.00 0.45
C LEU A 49 15.65 3.55 -0.34
N ALA A 50 16.61 2.70 -0.71
CA ALA A 50 17.75 3.09 -1.52
C ALA A 50 17.34 3.61 -2.91
N ALA A 51 16.35 2.98 -3.54
CA ALA A 51 15.82 3.43 -4.83
C ALA A 51 15.14 4.81 -4.72
N ALA A 52 14.35 5.04 -3.67
CA ALA A 52 13.72 6.34 -3.42
C ALA A 52 14.76 7.43 -3.13
N ASP A 53 15.76 7.13 -2.29
CA ASP A 53 16.85 8.07 -1.98
C ASP A 53 17.66 8.44 -3.23
N LYS A 54 17.91 7.48 -4.14
CA LYS A 54 18.55 7.76 -5.43
C LYS A 54 17.74 8.71 -6.29
N ILE A 55 16.42 8.56 -6.34
CA ILE A 55 15.54 9.48 -7.08
C ILE A 55 15.62 10.87 -6.45
N LEU A 56 15.50 10.97 -5.14
CA LEU A 56 15.52 12.24 -4.41
C LEU A 56 16.86 12.97 -4.50
N ALA A 57 17.98 12.25 -4.63
CA ALA A 57 19.29 12.85 -4.88
C ALA A 57 19.33 13.63 -6.21
N THR A 58 18.55 13.18 -7.21
CA THR A 58 18.45 13.84 -8.52
C THR A 58 17.27 14.81 -8.61
N LYS A 59 16.19 14.54 -7.90
CA LYS A 59 14.94 15.30 -7.89
C LYS A 59 14.45 15.46 -6.44
N PRO A 60 14.98 16.41 -5.67
CA PRO A 60 14.68 16.54 -4.23
C PRO A 60 13.21 16.82 -3.91
N SER A 61 12.45 17.34 -4.87
CA SER A 61 11.02 17.63 -4.74
C SER A 61 10.12 16.53 -5.34
N ASP A 62 10.67 15.36 -5.70
CA ASP A 62 9.89 14.28 -6.27
C ASP A 62 8.90 13.74 -5.23
N HIS A 63 7.61 13.95 -5.52
CA HIS A 63 6.51 13.62 -4.64
C HIS A 63 6.42 12.12 -4.40
N GLU A 64 6.45 11.33 -5.47
CA GLU A 64 6.30 9.87 -5.42
C GLU A 64 7.48 9.25 -4.66
N ALA A 65 8.71 9.66 -4.93
CA ALA A 65 9.87 9.15 -4.21
C ALA A 65 9.83 9.53 -2.72
N THR A 66 9.37 10.74 -2.37
CA THR A 66 9.17 11.14 -0.97
C THR A 66 8.12 10.28 -0.27
N LEU A 67 7.00 10.02 -0.94
CA LEU A 67 5.93 9.16 -0.43
C LEU A 67 6.43 7.73 -0.21
N GLN A 68 7.05 7.12 -1.22
CA GLN A 68 7.56 5.75 -1.11
C GLN A 68 8.68 5.62 -0.07
N ARG A 69 9.54 6.64 0.07
CA ARG A 69 10.52 6.71 1.16
C ARG A 69 9.84 6.67 2.53
N GLY A 70 8.78 7.45 2.72
CA GLY A 70 8.00 7.43 3.96
C GLY A 70 7.37 6.06 4.23
N VAL A 71 6.81 5.42 3.21
CA VAL A 71 6.24 4.06 3.30
C VAL A 71 7.31 3.02 3.65
N ALA A 72 8.48 3.08 3.01
CA ALA A 72 9.60 2.18 3.31
C ALA A 72 10.05 2.31 4.76
N ILE A 73 10.23 3.53 5.26
CA ILE A 73 10.59 3.78 6.67
C ILE A 73 9.48 3.27 7.60
N GLY A 74 8.19 3.48 7.27
CA GLY A 74 7.06 2.98 8.06
C GLY A 74 6.97 1.45 8.08
N TYR A 75 7.26 0.79 6.95
CA TYR A 75 7.32 -0.66 6.86
C TYR A 75 8.50 -1.22 7.66
N ARG A 76 9.68 -0.58 7.57
CA ARG A 76 10.82 -0.92 8.42
C ARG A 76 10.46 -0.79 9.88
N ALA A 77 9.78 0.29 10.28
CA ALA A 77 9.29 0.48 11.65
C ALA A 77 8.38 -0.66 12.11
N LYS A 78 7.42 -1.09 11.28
CA LYS A 78 6.50 -2.20 11.58
C LYS A 78 7.26 -3.52 11.75
N LEU A 79 8.25 -3.79 10.90
CA LEU A 79 9.01 -5.03 10.93
C LEU A 79 10.05 -5.06 12.07
N THR A 80 10.68 -3.93 12.41
CA THR A 80 11.74 -3.86 13.43
C THR A 80 11.25 -3.35 14.79
N ARG A 81 9.99 -2.92 14.89
CA ARG A 81 9.42 -2.23 16.06
C ARG A 81 10.16 -0.91 16.39
N SER A 82 10.74 -0.25 15.38
CA SER A 82 11.46 1.01 15.54
C SER A 82 10.52 2.19 15.73
N ARG A 83 10.49 2.75 16.95
CA ARG A 83 9.73 3.97 17.27
C ARG A 83 10.24 5.20 16.51
N GLY A 84 11.55 5.27 16.27
CA GLY A 84 12.18 6.36 15.52
C GLY A 84 11.65 6.40 14.09
N ASP A 85 11.75 5.27 13.39
CA ASP A 85 11.24 5.13 12.03
C ASP A 85 9.72 5.37 11.96
N ALA A 86 8.96 4.90 12.97
CA ALA A 86 7.53 5.17 13.05
C ALA A 86 7.25 6.69 13.06
N ARG A 87 7.95 7.47 13.88
CA ARG A 87 7.77 8.93 13.91
C ARG A 87 8.26 9.61 12.63
N THR A 88 9.40 9.17 12.10
CA THR A 88 9.96 9.74 10.86
C THR A 88 9.01 9.52 9.68
N SER A 89 8.42 8.33 9.54
CA SER A 89 7.44 8.07 8.48
C SER A 89 6.20 8.95 8.60
N LEU A 90 5.63 9.09 9.81
CA LEU A 90 4.49 9.99 10.02
C LEU A 90 4.82 11.44 9.63
N GLY A 91 5.97 11.96 10.09
CA GLY A 91 6.38 13.32 9.76
C GLY A 91 6.53 13.56 8.26
N ILE A 92 7.00 12.55 7.50
CA ILE A 92 7.04 12.62 6.03
C ILE A 92 5.62 12.71 5.45
N PHE A 93 4.70 11.87 5.92
CA PHE A 93 3.32 11.84 5.42
C PHE A 93 2.57 13.14 5.75
N GLU A 94 2.71 13.64 6.97
CA GLU A 94 2.14 14.93 7.40
C GLU A 94 2.72 16.08 6.59
N GLY A 95 4.03 16.07 6.30
CA GLY A 95 4.66 17.06 5.42
C GLY A 95 4.15 17.03 3.98
N LEU A 96 3.84 15.85 3.43
CA LEU A 96 3.19 15.72 2.12
C LEU A 96 1.77 16.26 2.15
N ALA A 97 0.97 15.87 3.16
CA ALA A 97 -0.40 16.34 3.33
C ALA A 97 -0.50 17.84 3.62
N ALA A 98 0.49 18.43 4.31
CA ALA A 98 0.54 19.87 4.54
C ALA A 98 0.79 20.66 3.25
N ARG A 99 1.65 20.14 2.36
CA ARG A 99 1.93 20.75 1.04
C ARG A 99 0.76 20.57 0.06
N ASN A 100 0.11 19.42 0.10
CA ASN A 100 -1.07 19.13 -0.71
C ASN A 100 -2.14 18.42 0.13
N PRO A 101 -3.07 19.16 0.77
CA PRO A 101 -4.14 18.57 1.56
C PRO A 101 -5.10 17.68 0.76
N ARG A 102 -5.09 17.77 -0.57
CA ARG A 102 -5.91 16.98 -1.49
C ARG A 102 -5.21 15.71 -1.99
N ASP A 103 -4.00 15.43 -1.51
CA ASP A 103 -3.29 14.19 -1.82
C ASP A 103 -3.94 12.99 -1.12
N ALA A 104 -4.69 12.20 -1.88
CA ALA A 104 -5.36 11.01 -1.39
C ALA A 104 -4.39 9.95 -0.84
N GLU A 105 -3.19 9.81 -1.42
CA GLU A 105 -2.22 8.81 -0.98
C GLU A 105 -1.57 9.21 0.35
N ALA A 106 -1.17 10.48 0.52
CA ALA A 106 -0.71 10.99 1.81
C ALA A 106 -1.77 10.79 2.91
N GLN A 107 -3.04 11.10 2.62
CA GLN A 107 -4.12 10.85 3.58
C GLN A 107 -4.27 9.36 3.90
N MET A 108 -4.12 8.47 2.92
CA MET A 108 -4.23 7.02 3.13
C MET A 108 -3.09 6.50 4.03
N VAL A 109 -1.85 6.94 3.83
CA VAL A 109 -0.73 6.48 4.65
C VAL A 109 -0.77 7.06 6.07
N ILE A 110 -1.32 8.27 6.27
CA ILE A 110 -1.62 8.82 7.61
C ILE A 110 -2.68 7.96 8.31
N ALA A 111 -3.74 7.59 7.59
CA ALA A 111 -4.78 6.70 8.13
C ALA A 111 -4.19 5.34 8.54
N GLY A 112 -3.41 4.73 7.65
CA GLY A 112 -2.66 3.51 7.89
C GLY A 112 -1.81 3.59 9.14
N TRP A 113 -1.00 4.66 9.27
CA TRP A 113 -0.10 4.85 10.39
C TRP A 113 -0.83 4.88 11.73
N HIS A 114 -1.88 5.70 11.86
CA HIS A 114 -2.62 5.83 13.12
C HIS A 114 -3.37 4.54 13.48
N LEU A 115 -4.08 3.96 12.52
CA LEU A 115 -4.96 2.83 12.78
C LEU A 115 -4.17 1.53 12.98
N ASP A 116 -3.06 1.31 12.26
CA ASP A 116 -2.17 0.16 12.51
C ASP A 116 -1.43 0.27 13.85
N ALA A 117 -0.98 1.46 14.24
CA ALA A 117 -0.32 1.65 15.54
C ALA A 117 -1.26 1.29 16.69
N ILE A 118 -2.54 1.67 16.58
CA ILE A 118 -3.57 1.35 17.57
C ILE A 118 -3.91 -0.14 17.57
N ASP A 119 -4.03 -0.76 16.40
CA ASP A 119 -4.27 -2.20 16.27
C ASP A 119 -3.13 -3.03 16.88
N GLN A 120 -1.87 -2.61 16.71
CA GLN A 120 -0.69 -3.35 17.19
C GLN A 120 -0.38 -3.15 18.67
N LEU A 121 -0.50 -1.92 19.19
CA LEU A 121 -0.08 -1.58 20.55
C LEU A 121 -1.25 -1.42 21.52
N GLY A 122 -2.48 -1.39 21.02
CA GLY A 122 -3.65 -0.96 21.77
C GLY A 122 -3.71 0.56 21.93
N GLY A 123 -4.93 1.08 22.13
CA GLY A 123 -5.20 2.52 22.09
C GLY A 123 -4.43 3.36 23.12
N PHE A 124 -4.20 2.83 24.34
CA PHE A 124 -3.46 3.55 25.38
C PHE A 124 -1.98 3.69 25.03
N LEU A 125 -1.29 2.58 24.75
CA LEU A 125 0.14 2.60 24.41
C LEU A 125 0.40 3.31 23.08
N ALA A 126 -0.39 3.06 22.04
CA ALA A 126 -0.23 3.73 20.76
C ALA A 126 -0.30 5.27 20.90
N ARG A 127 -1.22 5.76 21.74
CA ARG A 127 -1.36 7.19 22.05
C ARG A 127 -0.17 7.73 22.84
N THR A 128 0.23 7.09 23.93
CA THR A 128 1.27 7.61 24.83
C THR A 128 2.68 7.47 24.26
N VAL A 129 2.94 6.38 23.54
CA VAL A 129 4.28 6.03 23.03
C VAL A 129 4.55 6.67 21.68
N LEU A 130 3.56 6.66 20.79
CA LEU A 130 3.71 7.10 19.40
C LEU A 130 2.91 8.37 19.08
N GLY A 131 1.89 8.72 19.87
CA GLY A 131 1.00 9.85 19.58
C GLY A 131 -0.16 9.47 18.66
N ALA A 132 -0.46 8.19 18.48
CA ALA A 132 -1.51 7.75 17.58
C ALA A 132 -2.92 8.11 18.08
N LYS A 133 -3.80 8.51 17.17
CA LYS A 133 -5.17 8.97 17.48
C LYS A 133 -6.17 8.34 16.50
N THR A 134 -7.18 7.65 17.03
CA THR A 134 -8.25 7.02 16.23
C THR A 134 -8.95 8.04 15.33
N GLN A 135 -9.32 9.19 15.89
CA GLN A 135 -10.03 10.25 15.17
C GLN A 135 -9.20 10.79 13.99
N ALA A 136 -7.89 10.98 14.19
CA ALA A 136 -7.01 11.43 13.12
C ALA A 136 -6.92 10.38 12.00
N GLY A 137 -6.75 9.11 12.36
CA GLY A 137 -6.73 8.00 11.41
C GLY A 137 -8.03 7.87 10.61
N GLU A 138 -9.19 7.94 11.26
CA GLU A 138 -10.49 7.87 10.58
C GLU A 138 -10.78 9.08 9.70
N ALA A 139 -10.43 10.29 10.15
CA ALA A 139 -10.57 11.49 9.34
C ALA A 139 -9.69 11.44 8.08
N ALA A 140 -8.45 10.98 8.23
CA ALA A 140 -7.54 10.77 7.10
C ALA A 140 -8.06 9.68 6.15
N LEU A 141 -8.61 8.57 6.68
CA LEU A 141 -9.18 7.50 5.87
C LEU A 141 -10.36 7.99 5.03
N ALA A 142 -11.28 8.73 5.66
CA ALA A 142 -12.43 9.31 4.98
C ALA A 142 -11.98 10.29 3.87
N ARG A 143 -10.98 11.13 4.13
CA ARG A 143 -10.40 12.03 3.12
C ARG A 143 -9.76 11.26 1.98
N ALA A 144 -8.99 10.21 2.27
CA ALA A 144 -8.35 9.39 1.25
C ALA A 144 -9.37 8.75 0.30
N VAL A 145 -10.47 8.21 0.84
CA VAL A 145 -11.57 7.65 0.03
C VAL A 145 -12.26 8.73 -0.80
N ALA A 146 -12.54 9.90 -0.21
CA ALA A 146 -13.21 11.00 -0.91
C ALA A 146 -12.34 11.63 -2.02
N LEU A 147 -11.03 11.71 -1.81
CA LEU A 147 -10.07 12.32 -2.75
C LEU A 147 -9.55 11.34 -3.79
N GLY A 148 -9.59 10.03 -3.50
CA GLY A 148 -9.01 8.96 -4.31
C GLY A 148 -9.66 8.71 -5.67
N GLY A 149 -10.73 9.45 -5.98
CA GLY A 149 -11.54 9.27 -7.18
C GLY A 149 -12.17 7.88 -7.25
N ASP A 150 -12.44 7.41 -8.46
CA ASP A 150 -13.09 6.11 -8.70
C ASP A 150 -12.11 4.93 -8.67
N ARG A 151 -10.95 5.06 -8.01
CA ARG A 151 -9.95 3.98 -7.94
C ARG A 151 -10.35 2.94 -6.89
N ALA A 152 -10.18 1.67 -7.21
CA ALA A 152 -10.49 0.57 -6.28
C ALA A 152 -9.59 0.55 -5.03
N PHE A 153 -8.39 1.12 -5.09
CA PHE A 153 -7.43 1.09 -3.99
C PHE A 153 -7.97 1.65 -2.68
N TYR A 154 -8.48 2.88 -2.69
CA TYR A 154 -8.86 3.59 -1.46
C TYR A 154 -10.07 2.97 -0.73
N PRO A 155 -11.23 2.74 -1.37
CA PRO A 155 -12.35 2.07 -0.73
C PRO A 155 -12.00 0.62 -0.34
N GLY A 156 -11.18 -0.09 -1.13
CA GLY A 156 -10.80 -1.47 -0.82
C GLY A 156 -9.98 -1.57 0.44
N LEU A 157 -8.98 -0.70 0.60
CA LEU A 157 -8.16 -0.63 1.80
C LEU A 157 -8.98 -0.15 3.01
N ALA A 158 -9.86 0.85 2.82
CA ALA A 158 -10.74 1.35 3.85
C ALA A 158 -11.70 0.28 4.39
N ALA A 159 -12.28 -0.55 3.51
CA ALA A 159 -13.15 -1.65 3.90
C ALA A 159 -12.44 -2.64 4.84
N MET A 160 -11.23 -3.07 4.48
CA MET A 160 -10.42 -3.99 5.28
C MET A 160 -9.99 -3.38 6.62
N MET A 161 -9.58 -2.10 6.62
CA MET A 161 -9.18 -1.41 7.85
C MET A 161 -10.36 -1.21 8.80
N ALA A 162 -11.54 -0.85 8.28
CA ALA A 162 -12.74 -0.65 9.07
C ALA A 162 -13.21 -1.95 9.74
N ILE A 163 -13.37 -3.03 8.97
CA ILE A 163 -13.88 -4.29 9.52
C ILE A 163 -12.90 -4.94 10.50
N ARG A 164 -11.59 -4.73 10.33
CA ARG A 164 -10.59 -5.16 11.31
C ARG A 164 -10.73 -4.40 12.63
N LYS A 165 -10.97 -3.08 12.56
CA LYS A 165 -11.11 -2.22 13.74
C LYS A 165 -12.39 -2.53 14.49
N ASP A 166 -13.50 -2.65 13.77
CA ASP A 166 -14.84 -2.85 14.31
C ASP A 166 -15.55 -3.88 13.43
N HIS A 167 -15.59 -5.12 13.92
CA HIS A 167 -16.19 -6.23 13.19
C HIS A 167 -17.72 -6.25 13.29
N ASP A 168 -18.33 -5.37 14.09
CA ASP A 168 -19.77 -5.26 14.18
C ASP A 168 -20.32 -4.26 13.14
N ASP A 169 -19.49 -3.32 12.68
CA ASP A 169 -19.84 -2.38 11.60
C ASP A 169 -19.65 -2.97 10.19
N VAL A 170 -20.40 -4.04 9.94
CA VAL A 170 -20.45 -4.73 8.64
C VAL A 170 -20.97 -3.79 7.55
N THR A 171 -21.93 -2.92 7.86
CA THR A 171 -22.59 -2.05 6.86
C THR A 171 -21.59 -1.11 6.21
N ARG A 172 -20.78 -0.39 6.99
CA ARG A 172 -19.77 0.52 6.44
C ARG A 172 -18.72 -0.22 5.63
N ALA A 173 -18.20 -1.33 6.16
CA ALA A 173 -17.20 -2.13 5.47
C ALA A 173 -17.71 -2.72 4.15
N ARG A 174 -18.95 -3.23 4.13
CA ARG A 174 -19.61 -3.76 2.93
C ARG A 174 -19.75 -2.69 1.86
N LYS A 175 -20.24 -1.49 2.23
CA LYS A 175 -20.38 -0.38 1.28
C LYS A 175 -19.07 -0.08 0.55
N TRP A 176 -17.97 0.06 1.29
CA TRP A 176 -16.66 0.31 0.68
C TRP A 176 -16.13 -0.88 -0.12
N ALA A 177 -16.34 -2.11 0.34
CA ALA A 177 -15.93 -3.30 -0.39
C ALA A 177 -16.66 -3.42 -1.74
N GLU A 178 -17.96 -3.08 -1.79
CA GLU A 178 -18.75 -3.09 -3.02
C GLU A 178 -18.30 -1.99 -3.98
N THR A 179 -18.06 -0.77 -3.48
CA THR A 179 -17.46 0.31 -4.28
C THR A 179 -16.13 -0.12 -4.89
N ALA A 180 -15.24 -0.71 -4.10
CA ALA A 180 -13.94 -1.17 -4.58
C ALA A 180 -14.02 -2.30 -5.61
N ALA A 181 -14.96 -3.23 -5.43
CA ALA A 181 -15.18 -4.33 -6.37
C ALA A 181 -15.73 -3.85 -7.73
N ALA A 182 -16.50 -2.75 -7.76
CA ALA A 182 -17.00 -2.15 -8.99
C ALA A 182 -16.00 -1.19 -9.65
N ALA A 183 -15.12 -0.56 -8.87
CA ALA A 183 -14.22 0.48 -9.33
C ALA A 183 -13.15 0.04 -10.36
N PRO A 184 -12.68 0.95 -11.23
CA PRO A 184 -11.45 0.81 -12.01
C PRO A 184 -10.22 0.44 -11.18
N ALA A 185 -9.33 -0.35 -11.79
CA ALA A 185 -8.10 -0.81 -11.17
C ALA A 185 -6.88 -0.65 -12.10
N PRO A 186 -6.42 0.60 -12.34
CA PRO A 186 -5.40 0.90 -13.33
C PRO A 186 -3.99 0.43 -12.94
N THR A 187 -3.69 0.32 -11.64
CA THR A 187 -2.37 -0.15 -11.18
C THR A 187 -2.43 -1.57 -10.60
N PRO A 188 -1.30 -2.28 -10.50
CA PRO A 188 -1.25 -3.58 -9.84
C PRO A 188 -1.74 -3.54 -8.38
N LEU A 189 -1.51 -2.42 -7.68
CA LEU A 189 -1.97 -2.23 -6.31
C LEU A 189 -3.49 -2.05 -6.25
N ASP A 190 -4.10 -1.31 -7.18
CA ASP A 190 -5.55 -1.22 -7.29
C ASP A 190 -6.18 -2.60 -7.57
N GLN A 191 -5.58 -3.37 -8.48
CA GLN A 191 -6.08 -4.71 -8.81
C GLN A 191 -6.03 -5.65 -7.59
N ARG A 192 -4.98 -5.53 -6.78
CA ARG A 192 -4.87 -6.27 -5.52
C ARG A 192 -5.96 -5.85 -4.54
N MET A 193 -6.18 -4.56 -4.32
CA MET A 193 -7.22 -4.09 -3.40
C MET A 193 -8.62 -4.45 -3.88
N LYS A 194 -8.89 -4.37 -5.18
CA LYS A 194 -10.13 -4.81 -5.80
C LYS A 194 -10.41 -6.29 -5.50
N ARG A 195 -9.43 -7.17 -5.73
CA ARG A 195 -9.55 -8.60 -5.41
C ARG A 195 -9.72 -8.85 -3.90
N ALA A 196 -8.99 -8.12 -3.07
CA ALA A 196 -9.10 -8.25 -1.61
C ALA A 196 -10.48 -7.83 -1.10
N ALA A 197 -11.01 -6.70 -1.59
CA ALA A 197 -12.36 -6.25 -1.29
C ALA A 197 -13.41 -7.28 -1.73
N ALA A 198 -13.28 -7.80 -2.95
CA ALA A 198 -14.17 -8.86 -3.44
C ALA A 198 -14.11 -10.12 -2.57
N ALA A 199 -12.94 -10.48 -2.04
CA ALA A 199 -12.76 -11.66 -1.19
C ALA A 199 -13.47 -11.52 0.18
N ILE A 200 -13.56 -10.32 0.75
CA ILE A 200 -14.27 -10.10 2.03
C ILE A 200 -15.79 -9.89 1.86
N LEU A 201 -16.29 -9.70 0.63
CA LEU A 201 -17.73 -9.48 0.40
C LEU A 201 -18.62 -10.65 0.84
N PRO A 202 -18.30 -11.94 0.60
CA PRO A 202 -19.15 -13.03 1.04
C PRO A 202 -19.45 -13.04 2.54
N PRO A 203 -18.46 -13.02 3.45
CA PRO A 203 -18.74 -12.95 4.89
C PRO A 203 -19.43 -11.64 5.29
N LEU A 204 -19.05 -10.51 4.67
CA LEU A 204 -19.75 -9.24 4.91
C LEU A 204 -21.23 -9.35 4.56
N ARG A 205 -21.60 -9.95 3.42
CA ARG A 205 -23.00 -10.14 2.99
C ARG A 205 -23.78 -11.10 3.88
N ALA A 206 -23.12 -12.10 4.44
CA ALA A 206 -23.67 -13.00 5.44
C ALA A 206 -23.79 -12.37 6.84
N ASN A 207 -23.41 -11.10 7.01
CA ASN A 207 -23.33 -10.41 8.30
C ASN A 207 -22.33 -11.06 9.28
N ASP A 208 -21.37 -11.82 8.76
CA ASP A 208 -20.29 -12.41 9.53
C ASP A 208 -19.07 -11.49 9.50
N GLY A 209 -19.15 -10.44 10.31
CA GLY A 209 -18.08 -9.46 10.41
C GLY A 209 -16.79 -10.02 11.02
N LYS A 210 -16.88 -11.05 11.87
CA LYS A 210 -15.69 -11.72 12.46
C LYS A 210 -14.90 -12.48 11.41
N ALA A 211 -15.58 -13.24 10.54
CA ALA A 211 -14.92 -13.90 9.42
C ALA A 211 -14.34 -12.88 8.43
N ALA A 212 -15.07 -11.81 8.14
CA ALA A 212 -14.58 -10.73 7.28
C ALA A 212 -13.34 -10.04 7.86
N ALA A 213 -13.33 -9.73 9.16
CA ALA A 213 -12.19 -9.15 9.88
C ALA A 213 -10.97 -10.09 9.87
N THR A 214 -11.19 -11.39 10.05
CA THR A 214 -10.14 -12.40 10.00
C THR A 214 -9.51 -12.48 8.62
N LEU A 215 -10.32 -12.52 7.57
CA LEU A 215 -9.83 -12.52 6.20
C LEU A 215 -9.10 -11.21 5.86
N ALA A 216 -9.65 -10.06 6.25
CA ALA A 216 -9.05 -8.75 6.04
C ALA A 216 -7.64 -8.65 6.66
N LYS A 217 -7.42 -9.18 7.87
CA LYS A 217 -6.09 -9.23 8.51
C LYS A 217 -5.04 -9.91 7.61
N THR A 218 -5.41 -10.98 6.91
CA THR A 218 -4.50 -11.69 5.99
C THR A 218 -4.28 -11.02 4.64
N LEU A 219 -5.12 -10.04 4.29
CA LEU A 219 -5.09 -9.36 3.00
C LEU A 219 -4.40 -7.99 3.08
N LEU A 220 -4.23 -7.45 4.28
CA LEU A 220 -3.48 -6.22 4.55
C LEU A 220 -1.95 -6.42 4.48
N PRO A 221 -1.17 -5.34 4.33
CA PRO A 221 0.30 -5.40 4.33
C PRO A 221 0.87 -6.20 5.51
N PHE A 222 1.71 -7.19 5.17
CA PHE A 222 2.35 -8.16 6.07
C PHE A 222 1.39 -9.12 6.79
N GLY A 223 0.13 -9.19 6.37
CA GLY A 223 -0.89 -10.04 6.99
C GLY A 223 -0.67 -11.56 6.88
N ARG A 224 0.23 -11.99 5.99
CA ARG A 224 0.62 -13.40 5.79
C ARG A 224 2.08 -13.68 6.12
N LEU A 225 2.77 -12.68 6.68
CA LEU A 225 4.19 -12.82 6.97
C LEU A 225 4.36 -13.85 8.08
N ARG A 226 5.20 -14.85 7.82
CA ARG A 226 5.67 -15.76 8.86
C ARG A 226 6.77 -15.07 9.66
N GLU A 227 6.80 -15.34 10.96
CA GLU A 227 7.89 -14.88 11.84
C GLU A 227 9.24 -15.44 11.39
#